data_AF-A0AAF0X4R1-F1
#
_entry.id   AF-A0AAF0X4R1-F1
#
_cell.length_a   1.000
_cell.length_b   1.000
_cell.length_c   1.000
_cell.angle_alpha   90.00
_cell.angle_beta   90.00
_cell.angle_gamma   90.00
#
_symmetry.space_group_name_H-M   'P 1'
#
loop_
_entity.id
_entity.type
_entity.pdbx_description
1 polymer ?
#
loop_
_entity_poly.entity_id
_entity_poly.type
_entity_poly.pdbx_seq_one_letter_code
_entity_poly.pdbx_strand_id
1 'polypeptide(L)'
;MAFSPFLVLITFLFLLTSSLSLSSPPLKIHLTHLHSSQNYSKLQLLQHALARSKARVERLSMMATMQSPVFSGQGEFLMNISIGTPPKPFSAILDTGSDLIWTQCSPCTKCFDQPTPVFDPKNSSSYSAIPCSSQLCKDMNIFRCDNGCKYLYTYGDQSSSQGYMAMETFTFLDSTNSKPMSVPNIGFGCGVNNQGSGFGQGSGLVGLGRGPLSLISQLGFKKFSYCLTSIGDNKTSSLLLGSLADFNYSTSSSYAKWTPLIQSSYQPTFYYLDLQGISVGETLLPISDSLFKLREDGSGGMIIDSGTTISYIQEDAFEMLKKEFSSQMMLRVTKSDSGGLDLCFDLPTNDISEIKVPKLKFHFKGVDLELPVENYMIADINMGLVCLGMAASNSMSILGNVQQQNFLVLHDLETESLSFVPTQCDQL
;
A
#
# COMPACT_ATOMS: atom_id res chain seq x y z
N MET A 1 31.95 -76.12 -25.23
CA MET A 1 32.26 -74.68 -25.40
C MET A 1 31.15 -73.90 -24.71
N ALA A 2 31.46 -73.36 -23.54
CA ALA A 2 30.52 -72.65 -22.68
C ALA A 2 30.38 -71.20 -23.13
N PHE A 3 29.15 -70.69 -23.17
CA PHE A 3 28.88 -69.25 -23.23
C PHE A 3 28.14 -68.85 -21.96
N SER A 4 28.74 -67.93 -21.21
CA SER A 4 28.27 -67.33 -19.97
C SER A 4 27.44 -66.06 -20.29
N PRO A 5 26.36 -65.74 -19.55
CA PRO A 5 25.65 -64.49 -19.72
C PRO A 5 26.25 -63.40 -18.81
N PHE A 6 26.69 -62.28 -19.39
CA PHE A 6 27.01 -61.08 -18.63
C PHE A 6 25.73 -60.27 -18.41
N LEU A 7 25.25 -60.28 -17.16
CA LEU A 7 24.19 -59.43 -16.66
C LEU A 7 24.79 -58.04 -16.37
N VAL A 8 24.46 -57.03 -17.17
CA VAL A 8 24.86 -55.63 -16.91
C VAL A 8 23.85 -55.02 -15.93
N LEU A 9 24.28 -54.83 -14.68
CA LEU A 9 23.51 -54.15 -13.65
C LEU A 9 23.68 -52.63 -13.85
N ILE A 10 22.67 -51.95 -14.42
CA ILE A 10 22.63 -50.48 -14.49
C ILE A 10 22.00 -49.97 -13.18
N THR A 11 22.84 -49.53 -12.24
CA THR A 11 22.41 -48.78 -11.07
C THR A 11 22.05 -47.35 -11.49
N PHE A 12 20.75 -47.04 -11.57
CA PHE A 12 20.27 -45.67 -11.69
C PHE A 12 20.46 -44.94 -10.36
N LEU A 13 21.46 -44.06 -10.30
CA LEU A 13 21.62 -43.10 -9.21
C LEU A 13 20.56 -42.01 -9.41
N PHE A 14 19.42 -42.11 -8.72
CA PHE A 14 18.47 -41.00 -8.62
C PHE A 14 19.12 -39.89 -7.78
N LEU A 15 19.66 -38.87 -8.46
CA LEU A 15 19.95 -37.58 -7.85
C LEU A 15 18.61 -36.92 -7.49
N LEU A 16 18.17 -37.09 -6.26
CA LEU A 16 17.20 -36.22 -5.62
C LEU A 16 17.81 -34.82 -5.55
N THR A 17 17.62 -34.02 -6.59
CA THR A 17 17.76 -32.56 -6.47
C THR A 17 16.56 -32.10 -5.66
N SER A 18 16.67 -32.14 -4.34
CA SER A 18 15.82 -31.33 -3.47
C SER A 18 16.08 -29.87 -3.88
N SER A 19 15.17 -29.28 -4.64
CA SER A 19 15.06 -27.84 -4.75
C SER A 19 14.71 -27.33 -3.36
N LEU A 20 15.74 -27.09 -2.53
CA LEU A 20 15.62 -26.22 -1.38
C LEU A 20 15.21 -24.87 -1.97
N SER A 21 13.93 -24.56 -1.95
CA SER A 21 13.50 -23.17 -2.10
C SER A 21 14.16 -22.45 -0.93
N LEU A 22 15.23 -21.69 -1.18
CA LEU A 22 15.73 -20.76 -0.19
C LEU A 22 14.57 -19.78 0.05
N SER A 23 13.82 -20.00 1.13
CA SER A 23 12.88 -19.01 1.61
C SER A 23 13.68 -17.76 1.92
N SER A 24 13.32 -16.63 1.32
CA SER A 24 13.92 -15.34 1.66
C SER A 24 13.90 -15.18 3.18
N PRO A 25 15.04 -14.81 3.80
CA PRO A 25 15.08 -14.60 5.24
C PRO A 25 14.05 -13.52 5.63
N PRO A 26 13.46 -13.60 6.83
CA PRO A 26 12.49 -12.61 7.25
C PRO A 26 13.13 -11.21 7.33
N LEU A 27 12.33 -10.18 7.08
CA LEU A 27 12.78 -8.80 7.02
C LEU A 27 11.87 -7.90 7.85
N LYS A 28 12.45 -7.01 8.65
CA LYS A 28 11.73 -5.88 9.26
C LYS A 28 12.31 -4.57 8.73
N ILE A 29 11.49 -3.82 8.01
CA ILE A 29 11.84 -2.59 7.33
C ILE A 29 11.19 -1.42 8.05
N HIS A 30 11.97 -0.38 8.33
CA HIS A 30 11.47 0.86 8.92
C HIS A 30 10.76 1.72 7.90
N LEU A 31 9.61 2.24 8.30
CA LEU A 31 8.80 3.15 7.55
C LEU A 31 8.75 4.50 8.27
N THR A 32 8.82 5.60 7.53
CA THR A 32 8.70 6.95 8.11
C THR A 32 7.52 7.67 7.49
N HIS A 33 6.69 8.29 8.33
CA HIS A 33 5.65 9.18 7.83
C HIS A 33 6.28 10.43 7.24
N LEU A 34 5.84 10.82 6.05
CA LEU A 34 6.34 12.02 5.40
C LEU A 34 6.05 13.28 6.25
N HIS A 35 7.03 14.19 6.37
CA HIS A 35 6.90 15.50 7.06
C HIS A 35 6.65 15.43 8.57
N SER A 36 6.93 14.31 9.21
CA SER A 36 6.88 14.23 10.68
C SER A 36 7.80 15.23 11.41
N SER A 37 8.75 15.83 10.70
CA SER A 37 9.65 16.88 11.19
C SER A 37 9.16 18.31 10.93
N GLN A 38 8.01 18.51 10.29
CA GLN A 38 7.45 19.83 9.97
C GLN A 38 6.23 20.14 10.85
N ASN A 39 6.03 21.41 11.24
CA ASN A 39 4.94 21.84 12.13
C ASN A 39 3.61 22.01 11.38
N TYR A 40 3.13 20.97 10.70
CA TYR A 40 1.79 20.96 10.10
C TYR A 40 0.76 20.34 11.05
N SER A 41 -0.48 20.86 11.04
CA SER A 41 -1.60 20.18 11.69
C SER A 41 -1.98 18.90 10.91
N LYS A 42 -2.63 17.94 11.58
CA LYS A 42 -3.16 16.74 10.90
C LYS A 42 -4.08 17.09 9.74
N LEU A 43 -4.92 18.11 9.91
CA LEU A 43 -5.80 18.56 8.86
C LEU A 43 -5.03 19.15 7.68
N GLN A 44 -3.98 19.95 7.92
CA GLN A 44 -3.14 20.49 6.84
C GLN A 44 -2.44 19.38 6.04
N LEU A 45 -1.90 18.37 6.74
CA LEU A 45 -1.33 17.17 6.10
C LEU A 45 -2.38 16.52 5.18
N LEU A 46 -3.59 16.29 5.69
CA LEU A 46 -4.68 15.72 4.90
C LEU A 46 -5.16 16.62 3.77
N GLN A 47 -5.35 17.92 3.97
CA GLN A 47 -5.75 18.87 2.92
C GLN A 47 -4.78 18.84 1.76
N HIS A 48 -3.48 18.81 2.06
CA HIS A 48 -2.46 18.64 1.04
C HIS A 48 -2.57 17.29 0.32
N ALA A 49 -3.02 16.22 0.96
CA ALA A 49 -3.28 14.92 0.32
C ALA A 49 -4.62 14.86 -0.46
N LEU A 50 -5.66 15.57 0.00
CA LEU A 50 -7.05 15.45 -0.45
C LEU A 50 -7.31 15.97 -1.86
N ALA A 51 -6.77 17.14 -2.22
CA ALA A 51 -6.98 17.73 -3.55
C ALA A 51 -6.57 16.78 -4.69
N ARG A 52 -5.59 15.91 -4.42
CA ARG A 52 -5.09 14.90 -5.35
C ARG A 52 -5.89 13.61 -5.27
N SER A 53 -6.19 13.20 -4.05
CA SER A 53 -6.93 11.99 -3.77
C SER A 53 -8.40 12.04 -4.28
N LYS A 54 -9.00 13.23 -4.50
CA LYS A 54 -10.26 13.37 -5.28
C LYS A 54 -10.11 13.05 -6.77
N ALA A 55 -9.06 13.55 -7.43
CA ALA A 55 -8.78 13.24 -8.84
C ALA A 55 -8.54 11.73 -9.08
N ARG A 56 -8.12 11.01 -8.03
CA ARG A 56 -7.95 9.54 -7.97
C ARG A 56 -9.22 8.78 -8.35
N VAL A 57 -10.28 9.15 -7.64
CA VAL A 57 -11.49 8.35 -7.50
C VAL A 57 -12.40 8.56 -8.68
N GLU A 58 -12.42 9.79 -9.20
CA GLU A 58 -13.07 10.12 -10.46
C GLU A 58 -12.56 9.24 -11.61
N ARG A 59 -11.28 8.86 -11.63
CA ARG A 59 -10.68 8.16 -12.77
C ARG A 59 -10.59 6.63 -12.63
N LEU A 60 -10.56 6.09 -11.41
CA LEU A 60 -10.78 4.65 -11.17
C LEU A 60 -12.13 4.17 -11.74
N SER A 61 -13.09 5.09 -11.95
CA SER A 61 -14.36 4.81 -12.62
C SER A 61 -14.28 4.67 -14.15
N MET A 62 -13.22 5.19 -14.79
CA MET A 62 -13.22 5.45 -16.24
C MET A 62 -12.37 4.48 -17.08
N MET A 63 -11.48 3.67 -16.49
CA MET A 63 -10.54 2.84 -17.27
C MET A 63 -10.17 1.51 -16.61
N ALA A 64 -10.24 0.47 -17.43
CA ALA A 64 -9.99 -0.93 -17.11
C ALA A 64 -8.53 -1.32 -16.79
N THR A 65 -7.54 -0.55 -17.26
CA THR A 65 -6.13 -0.99 -17.31
C THR A 65 -5.20 -0.17 -16.41
N MET A 66 -5.75 0.60 -15.48
CA MET A 66 -5.01 1.44 -14.54
C MET A 66 -4.58 0.63 -13.31
N GLN A 67 -3.30 0.72 -12.91
CA GLN A 67 -2.85 0.20 -11.61
C GLN A 67 -3.33 1.12 -10.48
N SER A 68 -3.40 0.62 -9.24
CA SER A 68 -3.98 1.47 -8.18
C SER A 68 -3.11 2.70 -8.03
N PRO A 69 -3.76 3.86 -7.91
CA PRO A 69 -3.09 5.11 -7.79
C PRO A 69 -2.08 5.07 -6.64
N VAL A 70 -0.92 5.69 -6.85
CA VAL A 70 -0.12 6.20 -5.75
C VAL A 70 -0.02 7.67 -5.97
N PHE A 71 -0.77 8.40 -5.17
CA PHE A 71 -0.43 9.78 -4.96
C PHE A 71 0.61 9.83 -3.88
N SER A 72 1.63 10.65 -4.10
CA SER A 72 2.45 11.13 -3.01
C SER A 72 2.04 12.53 -2.59
N GLY A 73 2.29 12.85 -1.33
CA GLY A 73 1.57 13.85 -0.60
C GLY A 73 1.88 13.81 0.88
N GLN A 74 1.33 14.76 1.62
CA GLN A 74 1.63 14.88 3.04
C GLN A 74 0.77 13.86 3.81
N GLY A 75 1.09 12.58 3.69
CA GLY A 75 0.30 11.51 4.31
C GLY A 75 0.68 10.07 3.95
N GLU A 76 1.68 9.82 3.09
CA GLU A 76 2.15 8.45 2.84
C GLU A 76 3.33 8.06 3.73
N PHE A 77 3.56 6.75 3.76
CA PHE A 77 4.68 6.14 4.47
C PHE A 77 5.80 5.82 3.49
N LEU A 78 7.00 6.29 3.82
CA LEU A 78 8.20 6.03 3.04
C LEU A 78 8.93 4.81 3.59
N MET A 79 9.24 3.89 2.70
CA MET A 79 10.18 2.80 2.90
C MET A 79 11.61 3.31 2.69
N ASN A 80 12.45 3.20 3.74
CA ASN A 80 13.85 3.61 3.67
C ASN A 80 14.74 2.39 3.43
N ILE A 81 15.18 2.22 2.17
CA ILE A 81 16.03 1.13 1.71
C ILE A 81 17.24 1.69 0.94
N SER A 82 18.03 0.83 0.33
CA SER A 82 19.10 1.24 -0.58
C SER A 82 19.09 0.44 -1.87
N ILE A 83 19.64 1.02 -2.93
CA ILE A 83 19.72 0.46 -4.27
C ILE A 83 21.15 0.56 -4.81
N GLY A 84 21.60 -0.46 -5.54
CA GLY A 84 22.87 -0.47 -6.25
C GLY A 84 24.06 -1.03 -5.48
N THR A 85 25.16 -1.20 -6.19
CA THR A 85 26.46 -1.59 -5.62
C THR A 85 27.54 -0.59 -6.07
N PRO A 86 28.05 0.28 -5.17
CA PRO A 86 27.77 0.34 -3.73
C PRO A 86 26.35 0.85 -3.41
N PRO A 87 25.76 0.46 -2.25
CA PRO A 87 24.41 0.87 -1.87
C PRO A 87 24.24 2.40 -1.80
N LYS A 88 23.18 2.90 -2.43
CA LYS A 88 22.74 4.30 -2.37
C LYS A 88 21.38 4.42 -1.71
N PRO A 89 21.12 5.46 -0.89
CA PRO A 89 19.83 5.64 -0.26
C PRO A 89 18.69 5.72 -1.28
N PHE A 90 17.62 4.98 -1.02
CA PHE A 90 16.37 4.97 -1.78
C PHE A 90 15.21 5.03 -0.79
N SER A 91 14.59 6.21 -0.68
CA SER A 91 13.40 6.43 0.13
C SER A 91 12.20 6.46 -0.81
N ALA A 92 11.25 5.53 -0.65
CA ALA A 92 10.23 5.25 -1.64
C ALA A 92 8.86 5.10 -1.01
N ILE A 93 7.80 5.48 -1.70
CA ILE A 93 6.43 5.35 -1.17
C ILE A 93 6.06 3.87 -1.05
N LEU A 94 5.54 3.48 0.11
CA LEU A 94 4.98 2.15 0.36
C LEU A 94 3.56 2.08 -0.19
N ASP A 95 3.31 1.13 -1.08
CA ASP A 95 2.02 1.07 -1.77
C ASP A 95 1.50 -0.35 -1.98
N THR A 96 0.41 -0.71 -1.32
CA THR A 96 -0.28 -2.00 -1.52
C THR A 96 -1.24 -2.00 -2.71
N GLY A 97 -1.45 -0.84 -3.34
CA GLY A 97 -2.30 -0.68 -4.52
C GLY A 97 -1.61 -0.96 -5.85
N SER A 98 -0.29 -1.05 -5.93
CA SER A 98 0.39 -1.25 -7.21
C SER A 98 1.53 -2.25 -7.11
N ASP A 99 1.98 -2.75 -8.27
CA ASP A 99 3.00 -3.79 -8.33
C ASP A 99 4.40 -3.22 -8.58
N LEU A 100 4.56 -2.20 -9.42
CA LEU A 100 5.89 -1.79 -9.87
C LEU A 100 6.73 -1.13 -8.76
N ILE A 101 7.92 -1.68 -8.50
CA ILE A 101 9.02 -0.96 -7.86
C ILE A 101 9.68 -0.06 -8.91
N TRP A 102 9.85 1.25 -8.66
CA TRP A 102 10.60 2.12 -9.57
C TRP A 102 11.25 3.31 -8.86
N THR A 103 12.29 3.87 -9.49
CA THR A 103 12.97 5.11 -9.06
C THR A 103 13.39 5.94 -10.28
N GLN A 104 13.69 7.23 -10.07
CA GLN A 104 14.21 8.07 -11.15
C GLN A 104 15.64 7.68 -11.51
N CYS A 105 15.91 7.57 -12.82
CA CYS A 105 17.19 7.18 -13.36
C CYS A 105 17.84 8.26 -14.23
N SER A 106 19.17 8.29 -14.20
CA SER A 106 19.98 9.10 -15.10
C SER A 106 20.21 8.37 -16.45
N PRO A 107 20.15 9.07 -17.59
CA PRO A 107 19.74 10.45 -17.75
C PRO A 107 18.22 10.59 -17.60
N CYS A 108 17.77 11.59 -16.82
CA CYS A 108 16.36 11.91 -16.75
C CYS A 108 15.98 13.02 -17.73
N THR A 109 14.93 12.78 -18.52
CA THR A 109 14.40 13.73 -19.51
C THR A 109 13.31 14.63 -18.91
N LYS A 110 12.43 14.07 -18.07
CA LYS A 110 11.40 14.80 -17.34
C LYS A 110 11.24 14.16 -15.96
N CYS A 111 11.76 14.81 -14.93
CA CYS A 111 11.74 14.32 -13.55
C CYS A 111 11.33 15.44 -12.60
N PHE A 112 11.13 15.06 -11.35
CA PHE A 112 10.94 15.95 -10.22
C PHE A 112 12.17 15.90 -9.30
N ASP A 113 12.32 16.92 -8.44
CA ASP A 113 13.30 16.89 -7.37
C ASP A 113 12.92 15.80 -6.35
N GLN A 114 13.88 15.00 -5.92
CA GLN A 114 13.67 13.89 -5.00
C GLN A 114 14.63 13.95 -3.80
N PRO A 115 14.29 13.37 -2.63
CA PRO A 115 15.07 13.50 -1.40
C PRO A 115 16.34 12.66 -1.38
N THR A 116 16.46 11.64 -2.24
CA THR A 116 17.70 10.85 -2.38
C THR A 116 18.29 11.02 -3.79
N PRO A 117 19.58 10.70 -4.02
CA PRO A 117 20.19 10.90 -5.33
C PRO A 117 19.47 10.14 -6.45
N VAL A 118 19.34 10.75 -7.63
CA VAL A 118 18.86 10.07 -8.84
C VAL A 118 19.79 8.87 -9.12
N PHE A 119 19.19 7.71 -9.35
CA PHE A 119 19.97 6.49 -9.56
C PHE A 119 20.68 6.56 -10.91
N ASP A 120 22.01 6.34 -10.93
CA ASP A 120 22.78 6.26 -12.17
C ASP A 120 23.18 4.80 -12.43
N PRO A 121 22.55 4.12 -13.40
CA PRO A 121 22.89 2.75 -13.77
C PRO A 121 24.38 2.51 -14.04
N LYS A 122 25.11 3.52 -14.52
CA LYS A 122 26.54 3.40 -14.84
C LYS A 122 27.43 3.30 -13.61
N ASN A 123 26.93 3.73 -12.46
CA ASN A 123 27.68 3.79 -11.21
C ASN A 123 27.39 2.59 -10.28
N SER A 124 26.60 1.62 -10.74
CA SER A 124 26.29 0.40 -10.00
C SER A 124 26.87 -0.82 -10.71
N SER A 125 27.69 -1.61 -10.02
CA SER A 125 28.27 -2.84 -10.59
C SER A 125 27.28 -4.01 -10.66
N SER A 126 26.12 -3.90 -10.00
CA SER A 126 25.07 -4.92 -9.99
C SER A 126 23.86 -4.58 -10.86
N TYR A 127 23.90 -3.45 -11.57
CA TYR A 127 22.87 -3.08 -12.52
C TYR A 127 22.86 -4.04 -13.71
N SER A 128 21.67 -4.51 -14.10
CA SER A 128 21.50 -5.32 -15.30
C SER A 128 20.22 -4.92 -16.04
N ALA A 129 20.33 -4.66 -17.34
CA ALA A 129 19.17 -4.36 -18.17
C ALA A 129 18.29 -5.60 -18.36
N ILE A 130 16.97 -5.45 -18.25
CA ILE A 130 16.04 -6.56 -18.52
C ILE A 130 15.81 -6.68 -20.04
N PRO A 131 16.10 -7.84 -20.65
CA PRO A 131 15.78 -8.08 -22.05
C PRO A 131 14.27 -8.27 -22.24
N CYS A 132 13.78 -7.97 -23.44
CA CYS A 132 12.37 -8.12 -23.76
C CYS A 132 11.81 -9.55 -23.66
N SER A 133 12.66 -10.56 -23.75
CA SER A 133 12.24 -11.95 -23.57
C SER A 133 11.90 -12.30 -22.12
N SER A 134 12.36 -11.49 -21.16
CA SER A 134 12.15 -11.68 -19.72
C SER A 134 10.67 -11.66 -19.35
N GLN A 135 10.30 -12.50 -18.39
CA GLN A 135 8.94 -12.57 -17.88
C GLN A 135 8.52 -11.24 -17.22
N LEU A 136 9.40 -10.62 -16.42
CA LEU A 136 9.15 -9.32 -15.81
C LEU A 136 8.83 -8.21 -16.83
N CYS A 137 9.37 -8.31 -18.04
CA CYS A 137 9.01 -7.36 -19.10
C CYS A 137 7.58 -7.58 -19.61
N LYS A 138 7.19 -8.85 -19.79
CA LYS A 138 5.88 -9.27 -20.28
C LYS A 138 4.77 -9.08 -19.26
N ASP A 139 5.13 -9.05 -17.98
CA ASP A 139 4.21 -8.79 -16.87
C ASP A 139 3.80 -7.31 -16.76
N MET A 140 4.46 -6.41 -17.49
CA MET A 140 4.04 -5.00 -17.58
C MET A 140 2.79 -4.86 -18.44
N ASN A 141 1.78 -4.12 -17.96
CA ASN A 141 0.57 -3.86 -18.74
C ASN A 141 0.85 -3.09 -20.04
N ILE A 142 1.76 -2.10 -19.99
CA ILE A 142 2.12 -1.28 -21.14
C ILE A 142 3.64 -1.30 -21.29
N PHE A 143 4.12 -2.07 -22.27
CA PHE A 143 5.53 -2.15 -22.59
C PHE A 143 5.81 -2.10 -24.09
N ARG A 144 7.05 -1.79 -24.46
CA ARG A 144 7.55 -1.81 -25.84
C ARG A 144 8.97 -2.32 -25.88
N CYS A 145 9.30 -3.02 -26.97
CA CYS A 145 10.64 -3.56 -27.17
C CYS A 145 11.43 -2.70 -28.12
N ASP A 146 12.36 -1.93 -27.57
CA ASP A 146 13.25 -1.05 -28.33
C ASP A 146 14.50 -0.78 -27.49
N ASN A 147 15.62 -1.43 -27.86
CA ASN A 147 16.88 -1.40 -27.10
C ASN A 147 16.72 -1.70 -25.59
N GLY A 148 15.88 -2.69 -25.28
CA GLY A 148 15.52 -3.07 -23.92
C GLY A 148 14.01 -3.09 -23.70
N CYS A 149 13.60 -3.37 -22.46
CA CYS A 149 12.20 -3.39 -22.07
C CYS A 149 11.70 -1.99 -21.69
N LYS A 150 11.13 -1.30 -22.69
CA LYS A 150 10.29 -0.11 -22.63
C LYS A 150 9.12 -0.23 -21.65
N TYR A 151 8.93 0.60 -20.64
CA TYR A 151 7.65 0.60 -19.90
C TYR A 151 6.97 1.96 -19.80
N LEU A 152 5.65 1.93 -19.69
CA LEU A 152 4.82 3.02 -19.18
C LEU A 152 3.94 2.45 -18.05
N TYR A 153 4.01 3.08 -16.90
CA TYR A 153 3.18 2.74 -15.75
C TYR A 153 2.38 3.97 -15.36
N THR A 154 1.06 3.83 -15.26
CA THR A 154 0.17 4.96 -14.97
C THR A 154 -0.63 4.63 -13.73
N TYR A 155 -0.68 5.59 -12.82
CA TYR A 155 -1.42 5.51 -11.57
C TYR A 155 -2.80 6.13 -11.78
N GLY A 156 -3.84 5.66 -11.08
CA GLY A 156 -5.21 6.22 -11.26
C GLY A 156 -5.35 7.71 -10.85
N ASP A 157 -4.23 8.26 -10.44
CA ASP A 157 -3.89 9.57 -9.96
C ASP A 157 -3.45 10.51 -11.13
N GLN A 158 -3.31 9.95 -12.34
CA GLN A 158 -2.82 10.55 -13.59
C GLN A 158 -1.31 10.80 -13.67
N SER A 159 -0.59 10.56 -12.59
CA SER A 159 0.85 10.44 -12.60
C SER A 159 1.29 9.17 -13.33
N SER A 160 2.53 9.20 -13.79
CA SER A 160 3.11 8.10 -14.54
C SER A 160 4.62 8.05 -14.37
N SER A 161 5.15 6.84 -14.53
CA SER A 161 6.58 6.59 -14.69
C SER A 161 6.79 5.89 -16.03
N GLN A 162 7.76 6.38 -16.79
CA GLN A 162 8.19 5.79 -18.05
C GLN A 162 9.72 5.64 -18.05
N GLY A 163 10.18 4.47 -18.48
CA GLY A 163 11.59 4.15 -18.47
C GLY A 163 11.88 2.76 -18.99
N TYR A 164 12.96 2.17 -18.48
CA TYR A 164 13.41 0.83 -18.86
C TYR A 164 13.30 -0.10 -17.64
N MET A 165 12.79 -1.31 -17.85
CA MET A 165 12.89 -2.34 -16.83
C MET A 165 14.35 -2.79 -16.69
N ALA A 166 14.79 -2.96 -15.45
CA ALA A 166 16.13 -3.41 -15.10
C ALA A 166 16.08 -4.28 -13.83
N MET A 167 17.18 -4.96 -13.54
CA MET A 167 17.44 -5.66 -12.30
C MET A 167 18.51 -4.92 -11.51
N GLU A 168 18.38 -4.93 -10.20
CA GLU A 168 19.36 -4.34 -9.30
C GLU A 168 19.38 -5.06 -7.94
N THR A 169 20.43 -4.81 -7.16
CA THR A 169 20.55 -5.19 -5.77
C THR A 169 19.88 -4.13 -4.90
N PHE A 170 18.93 -4.57 -4.07
CA PHE A 170 18.32 -3.74 -3.04
C PHE A 170 18.83 -4.18 -1.68
N THR A 171 19.19 -3.22 -0.84
CA THR A 171 19.65 -3.46 0.52
C THR A 171 18.62 -2.99 1.53
N PHE A 172 18.18 -3.91 2.37
CA PHE A 172 17.24 -3.70 3.47
C PHE A 172 18.01 -3.67 4.79
N LEU A 173 17.65 -2.80 5.71
CA LEU A 173 18.20 -2.84 7.06
C LEU A 173 17.40 -3.85 7.87
N ASP A 174 17.98 -5.02 8.17
CA ASP A 174 17.38 -5.95 9.11
C ASP A 174 17.48 -5.35 10.51
N SER A 175 16.38 -4.79 11.01
CA SER A 175 16.31 -4.16 12.33
C SER A 175 16.34 -5.15 13.51
N THR A 176 16.30 -6.46 13.27
CA THR A 176 16.50 -7.46 14.35
C THR A 176 17.96 -7.58 14.77
N ASN A 177 18.90 -7.35 13.84
CA ASN A 177 20.34 -7.46 14.08
C ASN A 177 21.14 -6.23 13.61
N SER A 178 20.46 -5.19 13.13
CA SER A 178 21.04 -4.00 12.49
C SER A 178 22.02 -4.32 11.35
N LYS A 179 21.84 -5.47 10.67
CA LYS A 179 22.70 -5.90 9.57
C LYS A 179 22.03 -5.58 8.24
N PRO A 180 22.71 -4.87 7.32
CA PRO A 180 22.22 -4.70 5.97
C PRO A 180 22.10 -6.06 5.27
N MET A 181 20.95 -6.32 4.67
CA MET A 181 20.69 -7.49 3.85
C MET A 181 20.52 -7.05 2.40
N SER A 182 21.45 -7.46 1.54
CA SER A 182 21.39 -7.20 0.11
C SER A 182 20.72 -8.35 -0.62
N VAL A 183 19.68 -8.05 -1.40
CA VAL A 183 18.98 -9.00 -2.26
C VAL A 183 19.24 -8.60 -3.72
N PRO A 184 19.98 -9.42 -4.48
CA PRO A 184 20.26 -9.14 -5.89
C PRO A 184 19.07 -9.48 -6.79
N ASN A 185 19.14 -9.02 -8.05
CA ASN A 185 18.22 -9.40 -9.13
C ASN A 185 16.74 -9.01 -8.90
N ILE A 186 16.48 -7.96 -8.12
CA ILE A 186 15.14 -7.40 -8.00
C ILE A 186 14.86 -6.56 -9.25
N GLY A 187 13.81 -6.93 -9.97
CA GLY A 187 13.26 -6.18 -11.09
C GLY A 187 12.65 -4.86 -10.63
N PHE A 188 12.99 -3.78 -11.31
CA PHE A 188 12.46 -2.45 -11.07
C PHE A 188 12.38 -1.63 -12.35
N GLY A 189 11.56 -0.59 -12.31
CA GLY A 189 11.48 0.44 -13.33
C GLY A 189 12.53 1.52 -13.13
N CYS A 190 13.41 1.68 -14.11
CA CYS A 190 14.40 2.75 -14.17
C CYS A 190 13.79 3.94 -14.94
N GLY A 191 13.08 4.81 -14.22
CA GLY A 191 12.21 5.86 -14.77
C GLY A 191 12.98 7.07 -15.26
N VAL A 192 12.91 7.38 -16.56
CA VAL A 192 13.58 8.53 -17.19
C VAL A 192 12.62 9.65 -17.58
N ASN A 193 11.31 9.41 -17.48
CA ASN A 193 10.24 10.37 -17.69
C ASN A 193 9.12 10.07 -16.68
N ASN A 194 9.07 10.86 -15.62
CA ASN A 194 8.13 10.70 -14.52
C ASN A 194 7.31 11.99 -14.41
N GLN A 195 5.99 11.85 -14.52
CA GLN A 195 5.06 12.98 -14.60
C GLN A 195 3.98 12.84 -13.54
N GLY A 196 3.42 13.96 -13.13
CA GLY A 196 2.45 14.04 -12.05
C GLY A 196 2.99 14.84 -10.87
N SER A 197 2.14 15.04 -9.88
CA SER A 197 2.48 15.76 -8.65
C SER A 197 2.51 14.78 -7.49
N GLY A 198 3.31 15.08 -6.46
CA GLY A 198 3.40 14.23 -5.28
C GLY A 198 4.73 13.53 -5.13
N PHE A 199 5.30 13.02 -6.22
CA PHE A 199 6.47 12.13 -6.13
C PHE A 199 7.71 12.75 -5.53
N GLY A 200 7.89 14.08 -5.56
CA GLY A 200 9.10 14.72 -5.04
C GLY A 200 9.34 14.58 -3.54
N GLN A 201 8.41 13.95 -2.83
CA GLN A 201 8.54 13.62 -1.41
C GLN A 201 9.19 12.26 -1.16
N GLY A 202 9.18 11.38 -2.17
CA GLY A 202 9.98 10.16 -2.24
C GLY A 202 10.89 10.19 -3.47
N SER A 203 11.65 9.14 -3.67
CA SER A 203 12.51 8.95 -4.85
C SER A 203 11.93 7.94 -5.82
N GLY A 204 10.64 7.66 -5.71
CA GLY A 204 9.94 6.58 -6.40
C GLY A 204 9.01 5.82 -5.45
N LEU A 205 8.76 4.56 -5.77
CA LEU A 205 7.67 3.77 -5.19
C LEU A 205 8.06 2.30 -5.10
N VAL A 206 7.59 1.63 -4.04
CA VAL A 206 7.72 0.19 -3.84
C VAL A 206 6.33 -0.41 -3.78
N GLY A 207 5.95 -1.08 -4.88
CA GLY A 207 4.67 -1.77 -4.99
C GLY A 207 4.66 -3.06 -4.19
N LEU A 208 3.63 -3.24 -3.38
CA LEU A 208 3.33 -4.42 -2.56
C LEU A 208 2.04 -5.11 -3.01
N GLY A 209 1.52 -4.76 -4.19
CA GLY A 209 0.41 -5.46 -4.84
C GLY A 209 0.68 -6.94 -5.07
N ARG A 210 -0.29 -7.62 -5.67
CA ARG A 210 -0.26 -9.08 -5.84
C ARG A 210 0.42 -9.54 -7.12
N GLY A 211 0.72 -8.60 -8.01
CA GLY A 211 1.32 -8.89 -9.30
C GLY A 211 2.81 -9.24 -9.17
N PRO A 212 3.37 -9.89 -10.20
CA PRO A 212 4.74 -10.42 -10.19
C PRO A 212 5.83 -9.33 -10.08
N LEU A 213 5.49 -8.08 -10.36
CA LEU A 213 6.42 -6.94 -10.26
C LEU A 213 6.56 -6.40 -8.83
N SER A 214 5.68 -6.79 -7.91
CA SER A 214 5.69 -6.37 -6.51
C SER A 214 6.89 -6.88 -5.75
N LEU A 215 7.32 -6.13 -4.74
CA LEU A 215 8.38 -6.57 -3.83
C LEU A 215 8.04 -7.89 -3.15
N ILE A 216 6.79 -8.05 -2.72
CA ILE A 216 6.32 -9.26 -2.04
C ILE A 216 6.47 -10.49 -2.95
N SER A 217 6.04 -10.38 -4.21
CA SER A 217 6.13 -11.48 -5.17
C SER A 217 7.57 -11.79 -5.57
N GLN A 218 8.39 -10.76 -5.83
CA GLN A 218 9.79 -10.94 -6.23
C GLN A 218 10.66 -11.52 -5.11
N LEU A 219 10.37 -11.20 -3.84
CA LEU A 219 11.01 -11.81 -2.69
C LEU A 219 10.42 -13.18 -2.32
N GLY A 220 9.34 -13.61 -2.97
CA GLY A 220 8.71 -14.91 -2.73
C GLY A 220 8.00 -15.03 -1.38
N PHE A 221 7.68 -13.92 -0.72
CA PHE A 221 6.97 -13.94 0.56
C PHE A 221 5.50 -14.27 0.35
N LYS A 222 4.97 -15.13 1.22
CA LYS A 222 3.54 -15.47 1.28
C LYS A 222 2.79 -14.74 2.38
N LYS A 223 3.52 -14.09 3.28
CA LYS A 223 2.95 -13.28 4.36
C LYS A 223 3.76 -12.00 4.52
N PHE A 224 3.05 -10.90 4.75
CA PHE A 224 3.62 -9.64 5.16
C PHE A 224 2.64 -8.90 6.03
N SER A 225 3.13 -8.00 6.87
CA SER A 225 2.30 -7.10 7.65
C SER A 225 2.95 -5.74 7.78
N TYR A 226 2.15 -4.71 7.96
CA TYR A 226 2.66 -3.40 8.32
C TYR A 226 1.89 -2.84 9.51
N CYS A 227 2.55 -1.95 10.25
CA CYS A 227 1.98 -1.23 11.38
C CYS A 227 2.30 0.24 11.21
N LEU A 228 1.27 1.03 10.90
CA LEU A 228 1.38 2.46 10.60
C LEU A 228 1.10 3.28 11.86
N THR A 229 2.02 4.18 12.20
CA THR A 229 1.87 5.16 13.27
C THR A 229 0.88 6.25 12.86
N SER A 230 0.38 6.99 13.84
CA SER A 230 -0.61 8.05 13.59
C SER A 230 -0.09 9.13 12.63
N ILE A 231 -0.96 9.66 11.77
CA ILE A 231 -0.61 10.79 10.90
C ILE A 231 -0.12 11.98 11.74
N GLY A 232 1.03 12.54 11.35
CA GLY A 232 1.69 13.63 12.07
C GLY A 232 2.58 13.19 13.25
N ASP A 233 2.69 11.89 13.53
CA ASP A 233 3.68 11.36 14.46
C ASP A 233 5.07 11.28 13.80
N ASN A 234 6.12 11.46 14.60
CA ASN A 234 7.53 11.29 14.20
C ASN A 234 8.11 9.93 14.55
N LYS A 235 7.32 9.07 15.17
CA LYS A 235 7.70 7.68 15.42
C LYS A 235 7.75 6.87 14.13
N THR A 236 8.64 5.88 14.17
CA THR A 236 8.88 4.96 13.06
C THR A 236 7.78 3.91 13.00
N SER A 237 7.27 3.68 11.81
CA SER A 237 6.38 2.57 11.47
C SER A 237 7.18 1.35 11.01
N SER A 238 6.53 0.19 10.89
CA SER A 238 7.23 -1.06 10.54
C SER A 238 6.52 -1.84 9.43
N LEU A 239 7.29 -2.39 8.49
CA LEU A 239 6.88 -3.44 7.56
C LEU A 239 7.63 -4.72 7.93
N LEU A 240 6.91 -5.82 8.08
CA LEU A 240 7.41 -7.14 8.47
C LEU A 240 7.12 -8.14 7.36
N LEU A 241 8.13 -8.89 6.93
CA LEU A 241 8.03 -9.86 5.84
C LEU A 241 8.40 -11.27 6.31
N GLY A 242 7.76 -12.27 5.72
CA GLY A 242 8.04 -13.68 6.02
C GLY A 242 7.60 -14.05 7.43
N SER A 243 8.42 -14.82 8.15
CA SER A 243 8.13 -15.28 9.52
C SER A 243 8.14 -14.17 10.59
N LEU A 244 8.41 -12.91 10.21
CA LEU A 244 8.22 -11.76 11.10
C LEU A 244 6.82 -11.13 10.94
N ALA A 245 6.10 -11.44 9.86
CA ALA A 245 4.78 -10.86 9.60
C ALA A 245 3.77 -11.18 10.72
N ASP A 246 3.93 -12.33 11.37
CA ASP A 246 3.10 -12.81 12.48
C ASP A 246 3.82 -12.72 13.84
N PHE A 247 4.93 -11.98 13.96
CA PHE A 247 5.77 -11.97 15.16
C PHE A 247 5.02 -11.62 16.46
N ASN A 248 4.05 -10.70 16.39
CA ASN A 248 3.17 -10.35 17.53
C ASN A 248 1.89 -11.21 17.65
N TYR A 249 1.66 -12.14 16.72
CA TYR A 249 0.54 -13.09 16.77
C TYR A 249 0.71 -14.10 17.91
N SER A 250 1.95 -14.49 18.21
CA SER A 250 2.26 -15.51 19.23
C SER A 250 1.88 -15.09 20.65
N THR A 251 1.66 -13.79 20.93
CA THR A 251 1.29 -13.28 22.26
C THR A 251 -0.20 -12.96 22.41
N SER A 252 -0.96 -12.85 21.30
CA SER A 252 -2.38 -12.42 21.28
C SER A 252 -3.34 -13.42 20.61
N SER A 253 -2.94 -14.69 20.51
CA SER A 253 -3.52 -15.75 19.65
C SER A 253 -5.01 -16.08 19.84
N SER A 254 -5.71 -15.48 20.80
CA SER A 254 -7.17 -15.63 20.97
C SER A 254 -8.03 -14.58 20.24
N TYR A 255 -7.46 -13.57 19.57
CA TYR A 255 -8.23 -12.41 19.10
C TYR A 255 -8.12 -12.05 17.61
N ALA A 256 -7.22 -12.66 16.83
CA ALA A 256 -7.08 -12.32 15.42
C ALA A 256 -8.25 -12.88 14.60
N LYS A 257 -9.16 -12.00 14.21
CA LYS A 257 -10.26 -12.30 13.28
C LYS A 257 -9.77 -12.04 11.86
N TRP A 258 -10.16 -12.92 10.95
CA TRP A 258 -9.73 -12.90 9.56
C TRP A 258 -10.89 -12.58 8.62
N THR A 259 -10.61 -11.73 7.64
CA THR A 259 -11.49 -11.49 6.49
C THR A 259 -10.84 -12.07 5.23
N PRO A 260 -11.61 -12.71 4.34
CA PRO A 260 -11.06 -13.19 3.08
C PRO A 260 -10.59 -12.03 2.19
N LEU A 261 -9.51 -12.25 1.46
CA LEU A 261 -9.08 -11.43 0.34
C LEU A 261 -9.76 -11.94 -0.93
N ILE A 262 -10.56 -11.10 -1.57
CA ILE A 262 -11.24 -11.47 -2.81
C ILE A 262 -10.29 -11.25 -3.99
N GLN A 263 -10.28 -12.19 -4.93
CA GLN A 263 -9.51 -12.09 -6.17
C GLN A 263 -10.38 -11.52 -7.30
N SER A 264 -9.82 -10.56 -8.03
CA SER A 264 -10.37 -10.09 -9.30
C SER A 264 -9.48 -10.58 -10.44
N SER A 265 -10.04 -11.32 -11.40
CA SER A 265 -9.31 -11.71 -12.61
C SER A 265 -9.03 -10.52 -13.53
N TYR A 266 -9.83 -9.46 -13.42
CA TYR A 266 -9.68 -8.23 -14.19
C TYR A 266 -8.65 -7.26 -13.57
N GLN A 267 -8.61 -7.21 -12.24
CA GLN A 267 -7.70 -6.37 -11.47
C GLN A 267 -6.91 -7.21 -10.45
N PRO A 268 -6.01 -8.09 -10.91
CA PRO A 268 -5.33 -9.06 -10.06
C PRO A 268 -4.36 -8.42 -9.07
N THR A 269 -3.91 -7.18 -9.33
CA THR A 269 -3.02 -6.41 -8.46
C THR A 269 -3.60 -6.16 -7.07
N PHE A 270 -4.91 -5.96 -6.94
CA PHE A 270 -5.51 -5.41 -5.72
C PHE A 270 -5.86 -6.47 -4.66
N TYR A 271 -5.75 -6.03 -3.41
CA TYR A 271 -6.29 -6.71 -2.24
C TYR A 271 -7.73 -6.25 -1.99
N TYR A 272 -8.72 -6.98 -2.52
CA TYR A 272 -10.13 -6.69 -2.27
C TYR A 272 -10.60 -7.26 -0.94
N LEU A 273 -11.42 -6.48 -0.22
CA LEU A 273 -12.12 -6.84 1.00
C LEU A 273 -13.62 -6.93 0.75
N ASP A 274 -14.28 -7.87 1.45
CA ASP A 274 -15.73 -8.06 1.42
C ASP A 274 -16.41 -7.16 2.46
N LEU A 275 -16.63 -5.88 2.13
CA LEU A 275 -17.36 -4.94 2.99
C LEU A 275 -18.87 -5.20 2.88
N GLN A 276 -19.49 -5.59 4.00
CA GLN A 276 -20.91 -5.96 4.08
C GLN A 276 -21.78 -4.85 4.66
N GLY A 277 -21.22 -3.90 5.39
CA GLY A 277 -21.98 -2.80 5.97
C GLY A 277 -21.12 -1.83 6.77
N ILE A 278 -21.77 -0.75 7.20
CA ILE A 278 -21.15 0.30 8.01
C ILE A 278 -22.13 0.61 9.15
N SER A 279 -21.62 0.72 10.38
CA SER A 279 -22.42 1.18 11.53
C SER A 279 -21.88 2.48 12.11
N VAL A 280 -22.81 3.34 12.53
CA VAL A 280 -22.55 4.59 13.27
C VAL A 280 -23.22 4.48 14.64
N GLY A 281 -22.44 4.51 15.70
CA GLY A 281 -22.91 4.14 17.02
C GLY A 281 -23.45 2.69 17.01
N GLU A 282 -24.71 2.52 17.38
CA GLU A 282 -25.41 1.23 17.33
C GLU A 282 -26.29 1.08 16.06
N THR A 283 -26.32 2.09 15.18
CA THR A 283 -27.14 2.09 13.97
C THR A 283 -26.37 1.45 12.81
N LEU A 284 -26.83 0.28 12.35
CA LEU A 284 -26.41 -0.28 11.06
C LEU A 284 -27.06 0.51 9.93
N LEU A 285 -26.24 1.06 9.02
CA LEU A 285 -26.75 1.82 7.89
C LEU A 285 -27.52 0.90 6.92
N PRO A 286 -28.63 1.37 6.31
CA PRO A 286 -29.44 0.58 5.39
C PRO A 286 -28.81 0.52 3.99
N ILE A 287 -27.55 0.07 3.92
CA ILE A 287 -26.79 -0.08 2.69
C ILE A 287 -27.17 -1.40 2.03
N SER A 288 -27.52 -1.38 0.74
CA SER A 288 -27.76 -2.60 -0.02
C SER A 288 -26.46 -3.39 -0.18
N ASP A 289 -26.50 -4.70 0.07
CA ASP A 289 -25.36 -5.62 -0.17
C ASP A 289 -24.76 -5.47 -1.57
N SER A 290 -25.58 -5.13 -2.58
CA SER A 290 -25.13 -4.97 -3.97
C SER A 290 -24.19 -3.79 -4.18
N LEU A 291 -24.17 -2.82 -3.27
CA LEU A 291 -23.45 -1.56 -3.42
C LEU A 291 -21.94 -1.73 -3.26
N PHE A 292 -21.53 -2.63 -2.35
CA PHE A 292 -20.13 -2.97 -2.10
C PHE A 292 -19.67 -4.24 -2.82
N LYS A 293 -20.53 -4.91 -3.60
CA LYS A 293 -20.12 -6.11 -4.32
C LYS A 293 -19.07 -5.80 -5.38
N LEU A 294 -18.00 -6.60 -5.37
CA LEU A 294 -17.07 -6.69 -6.50
C LEU A 294 -17.80 -7.32 -7.69
N ARG A 295 -17.73 -6.67 -8.84
CA ARG A 295 -18.32 -7.13 -10.10
C ARG A 295 -17.28 -7.88 -10.93
N GLU A 296 -17.75 -8.67 -11.91
CA GLU A 296 -16.88 -9.49 -12.77
C GLU A 296 -15.88 -8.66 -13.59
N ASP A 297 -16.22 -7.41 -13.89
CA ASP A 297 -15.35 -6.45 -14.58
C ASP A 297 -14.33 -5.75 -13.66
N GLY A 298 -14.20 -6.21 -12.42
CA GLY A 298 -13.31 -5.62 -11.41
C GLY A 298 -13.80 -4.30 -10.81
N SER A 299 -14.95 -3.78 -11.22
CA SER A 299 -15.55 -2.58 -10.62
C SER A 299 -16.27 -2.89 -9.30
N GLY A 300 -16.50 -1.85 -8.49
CA GLY A 300 -17.08 -2.00 -7.15
C GLY A 300 -16.09 -2.63 -6.17
N GLY A 301 -16.61 -3.26 -5.12
CA GLY A 301 -15.76 -3.78 -4.04
C GLY A 301 -15.16 -2.68 -3.16
N MET A 302 -14.36 -3.11 -2.19
CA MET A 302 -13.46 -2.26 -1.43
C MET A 302 -12.04 -2.81 -1.54
N ILE A 303 -11.04 -1.98 -1.82
CA ILE A 303 -9.63 -2.38 -1.75
C ILE A 303 -8.97 -1.78 -0.51
N ILE A 304 -7.91 -2.43 -0.01
CA ILE A 304 -7.03 -1.84 1.00
C ILE A 304 -5.77 -1.27 0.35
N ASP A 305 -5.48 0.01 0.62
CA ASP A 305 -4.38 0.71 -0.04
C ASP A 305 -3.59 1.62 0.91
N SER A 306 -2.33 1.27 1.17
CA SER A 306 -1.40 2.11 1.95
C SER A 306 -0.94 3.38 1.20
N GLY A 307 -1.01 3.36 -0.14
CA GLY A 307 -0.70 4.48 -1.03
C GLY A 307 -1.85 5.48 -1.18
N THR A 308 -2.99 5.24 -0.52
CA THR A 308 -4.09 6.20 -0.38
C THR A 308 -4.11 6.76 1.04
N THR A 309 -4.19 8.07 1.21
CA THR A 309 -4.23 8.68 2.55
C THR A 309 -5.54 8.40 3.30
N ILE A 310 -6.68 8.86 2.79
CA ILE A 310 -7.99 8.68 3.44
C ILE A 310 -8.84 7.61 2.74
N SER A 311 -9.84 7.08 3.44
CA SER A 311 -10.78 6.14 2.85
C SER A 311 -11.77 6.83 1.93
N TYR A 312 -12.06 6.16 0.83
CA TYR A 312 -13.06 6.55 -0.15
C TYR A 312 -14.17 5.54 -0.15
N ILE A 313 -15.39 5.97 0.08
CA ILE A 313 -16.56 5.09 0.23
C ILE A 313 -17.49 5.35 -0.94
N GLN A 314 -18.09 4.30 -1.50
CA GLN A 314 -19.09 4.44 -2.57
C GLN A 314 -20.11 5.54 -2.23
N GLU A 315 -20.39 6.40 -3.21
CA GLU A 315 -21.11 7.67 -3.04
C GLU A 315 -22.42 7.56 -2.25
N ASP A 316 -23.33 6.66 -2.62
CA ASP A 316 -24.61 6.49 -1.93
C ASP A 316 -24.42 6.02 -0.47
N ALA A 317 -23.48 5.09 -0.23
CA ALA A 317 -23.13 4.67 1.12
C ALA A 317 -22.52 5.81 1.93
N PHE A 318 -21.68 6.64 1.31
CA PHE A 318 -21.05 7.77 1.97
C PHE A 318 -22.07 8.86 2.34
N GLU A 319 -23.07 9.13 1.52
CA GLU A 319 -24.18 10.05 1.86
C GLU A 319 -25.01 9.53 3.04
N MET A 320 -25.31 8.22 3.06
CA MET A 320 -25.97 7.59 4.21
C MET A 320 -25.13 7.71 5.48
N LEU A 321 -23.81 7.46 5.38
CA LEU A 321 -22.87 7.62 6.48
C LEU A 321 -22.85 9.05 7.00
N LYS A 322 -22.66 10.06 6.13
CA LYS A 322 -22.63 11.47 6.53
C LYS A 322 -23.91 11.90 7.25
N LYS A 323 -25.07 11.48 6.73
CA LYS A 323 -26.38 11.80 7.31
C LYS A 323 -26.51 11.23 8.72
N GLU A 324 -26.25 9.94 8.90
CA GLU A 324 -26.37 9.29 10.21
C GLU A 324 -25.33 9.84 11.19
N PHE A 325 -24.08 9.99 10.74
CA PHE A 325 -22.99 10.52 11.55
C PHE A 325 -23.28 11.94 12.04
N SER A 326 -23.78 12.81 11.16
CA SER A 326 -24.18 14.18 11.53
C SER A 326 -25.36 14.21 12.50
N SER A 327 -26.28 13.24 12.43
CA SER A 327 -27.41 13.18 13.35
C SER A 327 -27.00 12.80 14.78
N GLN A 328 -25.89 12.07 14.92
CA GLN A 328 -25.35 11.63 16.22
C GLN A 328 -24.25 12.55 16.75
N MET A 329 -23.51 13.24 15.87
CA MET A 329 -22.60 14.31 16.24
C MET A 329 -23.43 15.50 16.73
N MET A 330 -23.53 15.67 18.06
CA MET A 330 -24.23 16.79 18.71
C MET A 330 -23.48 18.14 18.53
N LEU A 331 -22.86 18.34 17.38
CA LEU A 331 -22.11 19.52 17.00
C LEU A 331 -22.73 20.14 15.75
N ARG A 332 -22.52 21.44 15.59
CA ARG A 332 -22.99 22.16 14.40
C ARG A 332 -22.10 21.82 13.21
N VAL A 333 -22.71 21.44 12.08
CA VAL A 333 -22.00 21.30 10.81
C VAL A 333 -21.49 22.66 10.37
N THR A 334 -20.19 22.73 10.07
CA THR A 334 -19.53 23.98 9.67
C THR A 334 -19.92 24.38 8.25
N LYS A 335 -19.88 25.68 7.97
CA LYS A 335 -20.11 26.24 6.61
C LYS A 335 -18.82 26.76 5.97
N SER A 336 -17.71 26.74 6.72
CA SER A 336 -16.41 27.20 6.27
C SER A 336 -15.80 26.22 5.26
N ASP A 337 -14.88 26.71 4.43
CA ASP A 337 -14.09 25.84 3.56
C ASP A 337 -13.31 24.84 4.42
N SER A 338 -13.68 23.57 4.30
CA SER A 338 -13.12 22.44 5.02
C SER A 338 -11.82 21.92 4.39
N GLY A 339 -11.29 22.60 3.38
CA GLY A 339 -10.08 22.19 2.65
C GLY A 339 -10.25 20.84 1.94
N GLY A 340 -11.48 20.53 1.53
CA GLY A 340 -11.78 19.38 0.69
C GLY A 340 -12.35 18.15 1.40
N LEU A 341 -12.56 18.16 2.73
CA LEU A 341 -13.35 17.12 3.41
C LEU A 341 -14.85 17.45 3.37
N ASP A 342 -15.68 16.45 3.11
CA ASP A 342 -17.09 16.69 2.78
C ASP A 342 -18.00 16.89 4.00
N LEU A 343 -17.53 16.54 5.21
CA LEU A 343 -18.29 16.72 6.45
C LEU A 343 -17.39 17.19 7.60
N CYS A 344 -17.66 18.39 8.11
CA CYS A 344 -16.94 18.99 9.23
C CYS A 344 -17.89 19.68 10.21
N PHE A 345 -17.46 19.77 11.46
CA PHE A 345 -18.21 20.34 12.57
C PHE A 345 -17.41 21.43 13.26
N ASP A 346 -18.09 22.42 13.81
CA ASP A 346 -17.49 23.43 14.67
C ASP A 346 -16.98 22.75 15.95
N LEU A 347 -15.70 22.97 16.29
CA LEU A 347 -15.06 22.37 17.44
C LEU A 347 -15.14 23.34 18.64
N PRO A 348 -15.90 23.02 19.70
CA PRO A 348 -16.16 23.95 20.80
C PRO A 348 -15.04 24.01 21.85
N THR A 349 -14.05 23.12 21.76
CA THR A 349 -12.99 22.91 22.74
C THR A 349 -11.67 22.58 22.01
N ASN A 350 -10.54 22.78 22.68
CA ASN A 350 -9.24 22.40 22.12
C ASN A 350 -8.92 20.91 22.31
N ASP A 351 -9.77 20.16 23.02
CA ASP A 351 -9.58 18.73 23.28
C ASP A 351 -10.70 17.89 22.67
N ILE A 352 -10.36 17.08 21.66
CA ILE A 352 -11.33 16.20 20.99
C ILE A 352 -11.87 15.10 21.93
N SER A 353 -11.17 14.75 23.00
CA SER A 353 -11.64 13.75 23.95
C SER A 353 -12.85 14.23 24.78
N GLU A 354 -13.07 15.54 24.84
CA GLU A 354 -14.22 16.14 25.51
C GLU A 354 -15.49 16.13 24.65
N ILE A 355 -15.38 15.87 23.33
CA ILE A 355 -16.53 15.74 22.45
C ILE A 355 -16.99 14.28 22.35
N LYS A 356 -18.31 14.07 22.41
CA LYS A 356 -18.88 12.74 22.19
C LYS A 356 -18.91 12.44 20.69
N VAL A 357 -18.00 11.59 20.23
CA VAL A 357 -17.94 11.10 18.85
C VAL A 357 -18.68 9.75 18.75
N PRO A 358 -19.62 9.57 17.80
CA PRO A 358 -20.24 8.27 17.59
C PRO A 358 -19.20 7.28 17.08
N LYS A 359 -19.26 6.03 17.56
CA LYS A 359 -18.40 4.94 17.08
C LYS A 359 -18.60 4.73 15.59
N LEU A 360 -17.54 4.38 14.87
CA LEU A 360 -17.61 4.03 13.46
C LEU A 360 -17.03 2.64 13.24
N LYS A 361 -17.80 1.78 12.57
CA LYS A 361 -17.42 0.38 12.35
C LYS A 361 -17.66 -0.03 10.90
N PHE A 362 -16.65 -0.66 10.30
CA PHE A 362 -16.77 -1.35 9.03
C PHE A 362 -16.98 -2.84 9.27
N HIS A 363 -18.04 -3.39 8.70
CA HIS A 363 -18.39 -4.79 8.81
C HIS A 363 -17.84 -5.53 7.59
N PHE A 364 -16.67 -6.12 7.72
CA PHE A 364 -16.14 -7.04 6.72
C PHE A 364 -16.64 -8.45 7.00
N LYS A 365 -16.65 -9.30 5.97
CA LYS A 365 -16.95 -10.73 6.16
C LYS A 365 -15.99 -11.35 7.17
N GLY A 366 -16.51 -11.71 8.35
CA GLY A 366 -15.75 -12.35 9.44
C GLY A 366 -15.06 -11.38 10.40
N VAL A 367 -14.98 -10.07 10.08
CA VAL A 367 -14.29 -9.06 10.89
C VAL A 367 -15.11 -7.78 11.00
N ASP A 368 -15.39 -7.38 12.23
CA ASP A 368 -15.84 -6.03 12.55
C ASP A 368 -14.63 -5.15 12.86
N LEU A 369 -14.32 -4.21 11.98
CA LEU A 369 -13.27 -3.22 12.19
C LEU A 369 -13.89 -1.97 12.84
N GLU A 370 -13.84 -1.89 14.17
CA GLU A 370 -14.15 -0.66 14.91
C GLU A 370 -12.95 0.29 14.82
N LEU A 371 -13.14 1.45 14.22
CA LEU A 371 -12.07 2.42 14.02
C LEU A 371 -11.86 3.24 15.29
N PRO A 372 -10.61 3.50 15.72
CA PRO A 372 -10.30 4.52 16.70
C PRO A 372 -10.75 5.90 16.22
N VAL A 373 -11.15 6.80 17.14
CA VAL A 373 -11.68 8.14 16.79
C VAL A 373 -10.67 8.92 15.95
N GLU A 374 -9.40 8.82 16.28
CA GLU A 374 -8.30 9.47 15.58
C GLU A 374 -8.10 8.98 14.13
N ASN A 375 -8.65 7.81 13.78
CA ASN A 375 -8.59 7.24 12.44
C ASN A 375 -9.73 7.72 11.54
N TYR A 376 -10.72 8.46 12.05
CA TYR A 376 -11.80 9.02 11.21
C TYR A 376 -12.23 10.44 11.58
N MET A 377 -11.82 10.99 12.71
CA MET A 377 -12.05 12.40 13.08
C MET A 377 -10.73 13.17 13.12
N ILE A 378 -10.67 14.22 12.29
CA ILE A 378 -9.48 15.03 12.09
C ILE A 378 -9.76 16.43 12.61
N ALA A 379 -9.19 16.74 13.77
CA ALA A 379 -9.33 18.06 14.38
C ALA A 379 -8.24 19.03 13.90
N ASP A 380 -8.63 20.28 13.71
CA ASP A 380 -7.72 21.42 13.63
C ASP A 380 -8.18 22.48 14.63
N ILE A 381 -7.43 22.54 15.73
CA ILE A 381 -7.70 23.45 16.86
C ILE A 381 -7.55 24.91 16.42
N ASN A 382 -6.63 25.21 15.51
CA ASN A 382 -6.39 26.57 15.04
C ASN A 382 -7.54 27.07 14.16
N MET A 383 -8.11 26.18 13.36
CA MET A 383 -9.30 26.46 12.55
C MET A 383 -10.61 26.32 13.33
N GLY A 384 -10.57 25.77 14.55
CA GLY A 384 -11.75 25.55 15.39
C GLY A 384 -12.74 24.56 14.77
N LEU A 385 -12.25 23.52 14.09
CA LEU A 385 -13.09 22.54 13.41
C LEU A 385 -12.60 21.10 13.56
N VAL A 386 -13.51 20.15 13.34
CA VAL A 386 -13.22 18.71 13.30
C VAL A 386 -13.97 18.06 12.13
N CYS A 387 -13.27 17.28 11.32
CA CYS A 387 -13.78 16.74 10.07
C CYS A 387 -13.79 15.21 10.05
N LEU A 388 -14.77 14.64 9.36
CA LEU A 388 -14.76 13.23 8.99
C LEU A 388 -13.68 13.01 7.90
N GLY A 389 -12.65 12.23 8.23
CA GLY A 389 -11.49 11.93 7.37
C GLY A 389 -11.77 10.88 6.29
N MET A 390 -12.88 11.02 5.57
CA MET A 390 -13.34 10.13 4.50
C MET A 390 -14.02 10.95 3.40
N ALA A 391 -14.10 10.40 2.19
CA ALA A 391 -14.74 11.06 1.05
C ALA A 391 -15.53 10.08 0.17
N ALA A 392 -16.38 10.62 -0.70
CA ALA A 392 -17.18 9.85 -1.64
C ALA A 392 -16.36 9.24 -2.79
N SER A 393 -16.82 8.12 -3.32
CA SER A 393 -16.32 7.48 -4.54
C SER A 393 -17.40 7.08 -5.51
N ASN A 394 -17.18 7.46 -6.78
CA ASN A 394 -18.07 7.13 -7.88
C ASN A 394 -17.74 5.76 -8.49
N SER A 395 -16.79 5.01 -7.92
CA SER A 395 -16.35 3.71 -8.41
C SER A 395 -16.20 2.68 -7.28
N MET A 396 -14.99 2.15 -7.08
CA MET A 396 -14.66 1.25 -5.99
C MET A 396 -14.42 2.01 -4.69
N SER A 397 -14.68 1.35 -3.56
CA SER A 397 -14.28 1.89 -2.26
C SER A 397 -12.81 1.57 -1.98
N ILE A 398 -12.17 2.37 -1.13
CA ILE A 398 -10.76 2.23 -0.75
C ILE A 398 -10.65 2.44 0.76
N LEU A 399 -10.02 1.51 1.46
CA LEU A 399 -9.59 1.69 2.84
C LEU A 399 -8.21 2.35 2.80
N GLY A 400 -8.15 3.65 3.09
CA GLY A 400 -6.91 4.43 3.10
C GLY A 400 -6.06 4.23 4.34
N ASN A 401 -4.82 4.69 4.30
CA ASN A 401 -3.80 4.44 5.31
C ASN A 401 -4.14 5.07 6.67
N VAL A 402 -4.87 6.19 6.73
CA VAL A 402 -5.33 6.81 7.98
C VAL A 402 -6.22 5.86 8.77
N GLN A 403 -7.12 5.15 8.08
CA GLN A 403 -8.00 4.17 8.72
C GLN A 403 -7.28 2.87 9.11
N GLN A 404 -6.05 2.67 8.62
CA GLN A 404 -5.21 1.50 8.92
C GLN A 404 -4.23 1.76 10.08
N GLN A 405 -4.13 2.99 10.59
CA GLN A 405 -3.17 3.37 11.64
C GLN A 405 -3.45 2.66 12.97
N ASN A 406 -2.39 2.33 13.70
CA ASN A 406 -2.44 1.57 14.97
C ASN A 406 -3.12 0.20 14.87
N PHE A 407 -3.07 -0.39 13.68
CA PHE A 407 -3.32 -1.80 13.45
C PHE A 407 -2.08 -2.44 12.84
N LEU A 408 -1.72 -3.63 13.31
CA LEU A 408 -0.91 -4.55 12.54
C LEU A 408 -1.83 -5.16 11.48
N VAL A 409 -1.67 -4.71 10.25
CA VAL A 409 -2.43 -5.19 9.09
C VAL A 409 -1.67 -6.36 8.49
N LEU A 410 -2.15 -7.58 8.72
CA LEU A 410 -1.49 -8.81 8.31
C LEU A 410 -2.14 -9.37 7.05
N HIS A 411 -1.37 -9.45 5.97
CA HIS A 411 -1.72 -10.10 4.72
C HIS A 411 -1.16 -11.53 4.72
N ASP A 412 -2.05 -12.52 4.69
CA ASP A 412 -1.72 -13.92 4.48
C ASP A 412 -2.15 -14.34 3.07
N LEU A 413 -1.18 -14.37 2.15
CA LEU A 413 -1.40 -14.68 0.74
C LEU A 413 -1.43 -16.19 0.48
N GLU A 414 -1.08 -17.01 1.48
CA GLU A 414 -1.21 -18.46 1.38
C GLU A 414 -2.66 -18.89 1.64
N THR A 415 -3.31 -18.28 2.64
CA THR A 415 -4.71 -18.53 2.97
C THR A 415 -5.69 -17.53 2.34
N GLU A 416 -5.18 -16.57 1.57
CA GLU A 416 -5.97 -15.50 0.93
C GLU A 416 -6.85 -14.76 1.94
N SER A 417 -6.22 -14.29 3.02
CA SER A 417 -6.92 -13.63 4.13
C SER A 417 -6.13 -12.46 4.71
N LEU A 418 -6.85 -11.55 5.35
CA LEU A 418 -6.30 -10.37 6.00
C LEU A 418 -6.84 -10.25 7.43
N SER A 419 -5.99 -9.79 8.34
CA SER A 419 -6.34 -9.53 9.74
C SER A 419 -5.95 -8.11 10.13
N PHE A 420 -6.81 -7.47 10.92
CA PHE A 420 -6.53 -6.19 11.58
C PHE A 420 -6.34 -6.45 13.07
N VAL A 421 -5.12 -6.26 13.57
CA VAL A 421 -4.82 -6.47 15.00
C VAL A 421 -4.49 -5.12 15.64
N PRO A 422 -5.33 -4.59 16.56
CA PRO A 422 -5.01 -3.36 17.29
C PRO A 422 -3.62 -3.44 17.92
N THR A 423 -2.75 -2.50 17.58
CA THR A 423 -1.32 -2.54 17.94
C THR A 423 -0.78 -1.13 18.13
N GLN A 424 0.03 -0.93 19.18
CA GLN A 424 0.81 0.32 19.35
C GLN A 424 1.99 0.29 18.39
N CYS A 425 1.81 0.85 17.19
CA CYS A 425 2.76 0.69 16.09
C CYS A 425 4.11 1.36 16.31
N ASP A 426 4.17 2.38 17.18
CA ASP A 426 5.39 3.09 17.54
C ASP A 426 6.31 2.30 18.48
N GLN A 427 5.83 1.17 19.03
CA GLN A 427 6.56 0.31 19.95
C GLN A 427 7.01 -1.02 19.31
N LEU A 428 6.76 -1.20 18.01
CA LEU A 428 6.93 -2.49 17.33
C LEU A 428 8.32 -2.71 16.72
#